data_AF-A0A552LUY1-F1
#
_entry.id   AF-A0A552LUY1-F1
#
_cell.length_a   1.000
_cell.length_b   1.000
_cell.length_c   1.000
_cell.angle_alpha   90.00
_cell.angle_beta   90.00
_cell.angle_gamma   90.00
#
_symmetry.space_group_name_H-M   'P 1'
#
loop_
_entity.id
_entity.type
_entity.pdbx_description
1 polymer ?
#
loop_
_entity_poly.entity_id
_entity_poly.type
_entity_poly.pdbx_seq_one_letter_code
_entity_poly.pdbx_strand_id
1 'polypeptide(L)' 'MKNTQDSETKQNLQDDLLPEYNFDYTKAHPNRFASQVNEIKITVTLEPDVAKVFKNSEDVNKALRAILSAIPEK' A
#
# COMPACT_ATOMS: atom_id res chain seq x y z
N MET A 1 -25.07 32.44 -10.37
CA MET A 1 -25.72 31.49 -11.31
C MET A 1 -24.77 31.22 -12.46
N LYS A 2 -24.80 29.98 -12.97
CA LYS A 2 -24.06 29.37 -14.09
C LYS A 2 -22.68 28.81 -13.70
N ASN A 3 -22.62 27.60 -13.13
CA ASN A 3 -22.87 26.24 -13.68
C ASN A 3 -21.57 25.63 -14.23
N THR A 4 -20.86 24.89 -13.37
CA THR A 4 -19.80 23.97 -13.73
C THR A 4 -20.42 22.84 -14.56
N GLN A 5 -20.10 22.79 -15.85
CA GLN A 5 -20.32 21.59 -16.64
C GLN A 5 -19.04 20.77 -16.61
N ASP A 6 -19.06 19.72 -15.79
CA ASP A 6 -18.13 18.59 -15.90
C ASP A 6 -18.40 17.89 -17.23
N SER A 7 -17.74 18.34 -18.28
CA SER A 7 -17.72 17.65 -19.56
C SER A 7 -16.49 16.76 -19.58
N GLU A 8 -16.77 15.47 -19.41
CA GLU A 8 -15.88 14.33 -19.66
C GLU A 8 -15.05 14.55 -20.92
N THR A 9 -13.86 15.10 -20.76
CA THR A 9 -12.91 15.16 -21.86
C THR A 9 -11.81 14.19 -21.51
N LYS A 10 -11.90 12.98 -22.08
CA LYS A 10 -10.71 12.17 -22.34
C LYS A 10 -9.83 12.96 -23.31
N GLN A 11 -9.22 14.06 -22.84
CA GLN A 11 -8.18 14.73 -23.60
C GLN A 11 -7.03 13.74 -23.69
N ASN A 12 -6.54 13.57 -24.91
CA ASN A 12 -5.28 12.90 -25.16
C ASN A 12 -4.23 13.70 -24.39
N LEU A 13 -3.97 13.35 -23.12
CA LEU A 13 -2.99 14.03 -22.26
C LEU A 13 -1.60 14.08 -22.91
N GLN A 14 -1.37 13.24 -23.93
CA GLN A 14 -0.15 13.22 -24.73
C GLN A 14 -0.03 14.42 -25.68
N ASP A 15 -1.14 14.97 -26.18
CA ASP A 15 -1.14 16.13 -27.11
C ASP A 15 -0.97 17.47 -26.39
N ASP A 16 -1.32 17.53 -25.09
CA ASP A 16 -1.17 18.72 -24.26
C ASP A 16 0.21 18.84 -23.60
N LEU A 17 1.02 17.77 -23.66
CA LEU A 17 2.37 17.73 -23.11
C LEU A 17 3.38 18.30 -24.11
N LEU A 18 4.27 19.16 -23.61
CA LEU A 18 5.36 19.69 -24.41
C LEU A 18 6.33 18.56 -24.81
N PRO A 19 7.03 18.68 -25.96
CA PRO A 19 7.90 17.61 -26.48
C PRO A 19 9.01 17.14 -25.52
N GLU A 20 9.39 17.97 -24.56
CA GLU A 20 10.42 17.69 -23.55
C GLU A 20 9.96 16.74 -22.44
N TYR A 21 8.66 16.50 -22.29
CA TYR A 21 8.09 15.48 -21.40
C TYR A 21 7.95 14.09 -22.06
N ASN A 22 8.49 13.88 -23.26
CA ASN A 22 8.54 12.55 -23.90
C ASN A 22 9.72 11.73 -23.34
N PHE A 23 9.53 11.13 -22.17
CA PHE A 23 10.57 10.34 -21.50
C PHE A 23 10.71 8.94 -22.10
N ASP A 24 11.94 8.55 -22.44
CA ASP A 24 12.28 7.18 -22.83
C ASP A 24 12.44 6.30 -21.58
N TYR A 25 11.33 5.68 -21.16
CA TYR A 25 11.30 4.82 -19.98
C TYR A 25 12.16 3.54 -20.12
N THR A 26 12.64 3.19 -21.32
CA THR A 26 13.57 2.06 -21.49
C THR A 26 14.95 2.33 -20.89
N LYS A 27 15.30 3.61 -20.73
CA LYS A 27 16.54 4.10 -20.09
C LYS A 27 16.33 4.51 -18.63
N ALA A 28 15.12 4.32 -18.10
CA ALA A 28 14.82 4.67 -16.72
C ALA A 28 15.63 3.81 -15.75
N HIS A 29 16.17 4.43 -14.72
CA HIS A 29 16.84 3.72 -13.65
C HIS A 29 15.82 3.26 -12.59
N PRO A 30 16.00 2.07 -11.98
CA PRO A 30 15.17 1.66 -10.86
C PRO A 30 15.18 2.72 -9.75
N ASN A 31 14.00 3.00 -9.18
CA ASN A 31 13.86 3.97 -8.10
C ASN A 31 14.70 3.53 -6.89
N ARG A 32 15.65 4.38 -6.46
CA ARG A 32 16.53 4.13 -5.29
C ARG A 32 15.78 3.89 -3.98
N PHE A 33 14.53 4.33 -3.89
CA PHE A 33 13.66 4.14 -2.73
C PHE A 33 12.75 2.91 -2.85
N ALA A 34 12.69 2.26 -4.02
CA ALA A 34 11.87 1.05 -4.20
C ALA A 34 12.34 -0.09 -3.28
N SER A 35 13.64 -0.17 -3.02
CA SER A 35 14.22 -1.15 -2.10
C SER A 35 13.85 -0.92 -0.63
N GLN A 36 13.51 0.31 -0.22
CA GLN A 36 13.08 0.59 1.15
C GLN A 36 11.67 0.05 1.44
N VAL A 37 10.89 -0.26 0.40
CA VAL A 37 9.57 -0.86 0.51
C VAL A 37 9.64 -2.40 0.50
N ASN A 38 10.83 -2.98 0.28
CA ASN A 38 11.04 -4.43 0.19
C ASN A 38 11.22 -5.13 1.54
N GLU A 39 11.07 -4.44 2.68
CA GLU A 39 10.74 -5.16 3.91
C GLU A 39 9.36 -5.78 3.69
N ILE A 40 9.32 -7.11 3.55
CA ILE A 40 8.07 -7.87 3.40
C ILE A 40 7.24 -7.64 4.66
N LYS A 41 6.43 -6.58 4.66
CA LYS A 41 5.52 -6.24 5.74
C LYS A 41 4.28 -7.08 5.57
N ILE A 42 4.22 -8.16 6.35
CA ILE A 42 3.02 -9.01 6.43
C ILE A 42 2.01 -8.26 7.31
N THR A 43 0.97 -7.73 6.68
CA THR A 43 -0.16 -7.10 7.38
C THR A 43 -1.30 -8.09 7.48
N VAL A 44 -1.87 -8.24 8.67
CA VAL A 44 -3.03 -9.09 8.93
C VAL A 44 -4.17 -8.22 9.44
N THR A 45 -5.34 -8.34 8.81
CA THR A 45 -6.54 -7.64 9.26
C THR A 45 -7.18 -8.43 10.41
N LEU A 46 -7.45 -7.74 11.52
CA LEU A 46 -8.18 -8.29 12.66
C LEU A 46 -9.66 -7.94 12.55
N GLU A 47 -10.53 -8.85 12.99
CA GLU A 47 -11.95 -8.57 13.14
C GLU A 47 -12.21 -7.51 14.24
N PRO A 48 -13.32 -6.74 14.17
CA PRO A 48 -13.57 -5.61 15.05
C PRO A 48 -13.67 -5.96 16.55
N ASP A 49 -14.13 -7.16 16.87
CA ASP A 49 -14.20 -7.70 18.22
C ASP A 49 -12.81 -8.00 18.80
N VAL A 50 -11.93 -8.60 18.00
CA VAL A 50 -10.54 -8.89 18.38
C VAL A 50 -9.72 -7.60 18.50
N ALA A 51 -9.89 -6.66 17.57
CA ALA A 51 -9.24 -5.34 17.60
C ALA A 51 -9.70 -4.45 18.78
N LYS A 52 -10.88 -4.74 19.37
CA LYS A 52 -11.29 -4.07 20.61
C LYS A 52 -10.43 -4.49 21.79
N VAL A 53 -9.97 -5.74 21.82
CA VAL A 53 -9.16 -6.30 22.90
C VAL A 53 -7.68 -5.98 22.69
N PHE A 54 -7.15 -6.21 21.49
CA PHE A 54 -5.74 -5.99 21.18
C PHE A 54 -5.53 -4.66 20.47
N LYS A 55 -4.82 -3.73 21.12
CA LYS A 55 -4.59 -2.36 20.62
C LYS A 55 -3.28 -2.18 19.86
N ASN A 56 -2.34 -3.11 20.02
CA ASN A 56 -1.04 -3.08 19.39
C ASN A 56 -0.69 -4.47 18.84
N SER A 57 0.28 -4.52 17.92
CA SER A 57 0.74 -5.77 17.33
C SER A 57 1.58 -6.62 18.30
N GLU A 58 2.23 -6.01 19.29
CA GLU A 58 3.03 -6.71 20.29
C GLU A 58 2.19 -7.64 21.17
N ASP A 59 1.04 -7.18 21.64
CA ASP A 59 0.11 -7.93 22.49
C ASP A 59 -0.49 -9.12 21.75
N VAL A 60 -0.86 -8.93 20.47
CA VAL A 60 -1.33 -10.02 19.60
C VAL A 60 -0.24 -11.08 19.46
N ASN A 61 0.97 -10.66 19.11
CA ASN A 61 2.09 -11.58 18.90
C ASN A 61 2.47 -12.32 20.18
N LYS A 62 2.41 -11.66 21.35
CA LYS A 62 2.67 -12.29 22.64
C LYS A 62 1.62 -13.36 22.96
N ALA A 63 0.34 -13.06 22.75
CA ALA A 63 -0.74 -14.02 22.96
C ALA A 63 -0.61 -15.24 22.03
N LEU A 64 -0.39 -15.00 20.73
CA LEU A 64 -0.22 -16.07 19.74
C LEU A 64 1.01 -16.95 20.06
N ARG A 65 2.13 -16.35 20.48
CA ARG A 65 3.32 -17.11 20.92
C ARG A 65 3.07 -17.94 22.16
N ALA A 66 2.33 -17.42 23.14
CA ALA A 66 1.96 -18.18 24.32
C ALA A 66 1.09 -19.40 23.97
N ILE A 67 0.17 -19.25 23.02
CA ILE A 67 -0.63 -20.36 22.48
C ILE A 67 0.28 -21.37 21.79
N LEU A 68 1.19 -20.92 20.92
CA LEU A 68 2.15 -21.80 20.24
C LEU A 68 3.01 -22.59 21.23
N SER A 69 3.50 -21.96 22.31
CA SER A 69 4.26 -22.63 23.36
C SER A 69 3.44 -23.63 24.18
N ALA A 70 2.13 -23.44 24.29
CA ALA A 70 1.23 -24.33 25.01
C ALA A 70 0.78 -25.53 24.17
N ILE A 71 0.93 -25.45 22.84
CA ILE A 71 0.65 -26.57 21.94
C ILE A 71 1.86 -27.52 22.00
N PRO A 72 1.66 -28.81 22.38
CA PRO A 72 2.75 -29.77 22.37
C PRO A 72 3.26 -29.96 20.94
N GLU A 73 4.57 -29.87 20.74
CA GLU A 73 5.18 -30.24 19.47
C GLU A 73 4.91 -31.73 19.20
N LYS A 74 4.49 -32.00 17.98
CA LYS A 74 4.05 -33.33 17.54
C LYS A 74 5.24 -34.21 17.19
#